data_AF-A0A1B0GGN3-F1
#
_entry.id   AF-A0A1B0GGN3-F1
#
_cell.length_a   1.000
_cell.length_b   1.000
_cell.length_c   1.000
_cell.angle_alpha   90.00
_cell.angle_beta   90.00
_cell.angle_gamma   90.00
#
_symmetry.space_group_name_H-M   'P 1'
#
loop_
_entity.id
_entity.type
_entity.pdbx_description
1 polymer ?
#
loop_
_entity_poly.entity_id
_entity_poly.type
_entity_poly.pdbx_seq_one_letter_code
_entity_poly.pdbx_strand_id
1 'polypeptide(L)'
;MKFIQTPENCKIDKDCTAMMVSWEGEAEIQSGDILIVEINDALLNPKDFNTTTSAHNTQVYQVTRSGHEHCDVTEGILLDITPLIVDGRKLVTLYDKDLTEGVNLLIVVSELWGTQCVRLKVTTKTDNCGENADCSGKGVCYSNPSMEEYECQCCSGFAGPHCEEIDACTPSPCTNNGICVDLSQGHEGNSYQCLCPYVMEAGEKKQLNQIFSLLITNCFIFTKLLALNNFYHH
;
A
#
# COMPACT_ATOMS: atom_id res chain seq x y z
N MET A 1 -4.60 18.13 -2.73
CA MET A 1 -5.53 19.17 -2.25
C MET A 1 -6.29 19.77 -3.42
N LYS A 2 -7.52 20.21 -3.19
CA LYS A 2 -8.38 20.93 -4.11
C LYS A 2 -8.70 22.30 -3.51
N PHE A 3 -8.55 23.33 -4.33
CA PHE A 3 -8.95 24.69 -3.99
C PHE A 3 -10.47 24.82 -4.13
N ILE A 4 -11.16 25.27 -3.08
CA ILE A 4 -12.60 25.51 -3.12
C ILE A 4 -12.87 26.95 -2.72
N GLN A 5 -13.67 27.61 -3.54
CA GLN A 5 -14.14 28.97 -3.32
C GLN A 5 -15.66 28.94 -3.22
N THR A 6 -16.21 29.21 -2.03
CA THR A 6 -17.65 29.26 -1.81
C THR A 6 -18.13 30.71 -1.64
N PRO A 7 -19.17 31.14 -2.38
CA PRO A 7 -19.84 32.40 -2.10
C PRO A 7 -20.84 32.19 -0.95
N GLU A 8 -20.75 32.99 0.12
CA GLU A 8 -21.83 33.07 1.12
C GLU A 8 -23.05 33.81 0.53
N ASN A 9 -24.26 33.37 0.88
CA ASN A 9 -25.53 33.95 0.43
C ASN A 9 -25.65 35.44 0.79
N CYS A 10 -25.32 36.30 -0.18
CA CYS A 10 -25.41 37.75 -0.05
C CYS A 10 -26.84 38.23 -0.35
N LYS A 11 -27.49 38.91 0.59
CA LYS A 11 -28.72 39.68 0.32
C LYS A 11 -28.34 40.96 -0.43
N ILE A 12 -29.11 41.24 -1.48
CA ILE A 12 -28.97 42.44 -2.32
C ILE A 12 -29.02 43.68 -1.42
N ASP A 13 -27.94 44.47 -1.41
CA ASP A 13 -27.82 45.87 -0.94
C ASP A 13 -26.92 46.21 0.27
N LYS A 14 -25.93 45.38 0.65
CA LYS A 14 -24.74 45.87 1.37
C LYS A 14 -23.46 45.16 0.94
N ASP A 15 -22.36 45.91 0.93
CA ASP A 15 -20.99 45.54 0.59
C ASP A 15 -20.63 44.11 1.06
N CYS A 16 -20.60 43.16 0.13
CA CYS A 16 -20.28 41.76 0.41
C CYS A 16 -18.83 41.50 0.02
N THR A 17 -17.95 41.44 1.03
CA THR A 17 -16.62 40.83 0.87
C THR A 17 -16.34 39.84 1.99
N ALA A 18 -16.74 38.59 1.76
CA ALA A 18 -16.10 37.41 2.34
C ALA A 18 -16.30 36.23 1.38
N MET A 19 -15.27 35.92 0.60
CA MET A 19 -15.16 34.64 -0.10
C MET A 19 -14.47 33.69 0.87
N MET A 20 -15.10 32.58 1.25
CA MET A 20 -14.40 31.50 1.93
C MET A 20 -13.58 30.72 0.90
N VAL A 21 -12.28 30.62 1.18
CA VAL A 21 -11.25 29.92 0.43
C VAL A 21 -10.78 28.78 1.32
N SER A 22 -11.38 27.59 1.14
CA SER A 22 -10.95 26.39 1.84
C SER A 22 -10.08 25.53 0.92
N TRP A 23 -9.00 24.98 1.48
CA TRP A 23 -8.20 23.97 0.81
C TRP A 23 -8.58 22.62 1.38
N GLU A 24 -9.16 21.77 0.56
CA GLU A 24 -9.63 20.45 0.97
C GLU A 24 -8.68 19.37 0.44
N GLY A 25 -8.20 18.49 1.31
CA GLY A 25 -7.37 17.36 0.93
C GLY A 25 -7.95 16.06 1.48
N GLU A 26 -8.01 15.03 0.65
CA GLU A 26 -8.27 13.67 1.10
C GLU A 26 -7.01 12.82 0.88
N ALA A 27 -6.69 11.98 1.85
CA ALA A 27 -5.57 11.04 1.78
C ALA A 27 -5.90 9.76 2.56
N GLU A 28 -5.27 8.65 2.18
CA GLU A 28 -5.32 7.39 2.90
C GLU A 28 -3.91 7.03 3.36
N ILE A 29 -3.76 6.59 4.61
CA ILE A 29 -2.48 6.18 5.20
C ILE A 29 -2.63 4.83 5.89
N GLN A 30 -1.59 4.01 5.86
CA GLN A 30 -1.48 2.72 6.56
C GLN A 30 -0.42 2.81 7.68
N SER A 31 -0.23 1.71 8.43
CA SER A 31 0.80 1.71 9.47
C SER A 31 2.20 1.88 8.87
N GLY A 32 3.00 2.76 9.48
CA GLY A 32 4.33 3.13 9.00
C GLY A 32 4.35 4.18 7.89
N ASP A 33 3.19 4.60 7.36
CA ASP A 33 3.13 5.68 6.38
C ASP A 33 3.36 7.05 7.02
N ILE A 34 3.89 7.97 6.20
CA ILE A 34 4.08 9.37 6.56
C ILE A 34 3.39 10.22 5.51
N LEU A 35 2.42 11.03 5.94
CA LEU A 35 1.75 11.99 5.08
C LEU A 35 2.39 13.36 5.24
N ILE A 36 3.01 13.86 4.16
CA ILE A 36 3.57 15.22 4.12
C ILE A 36 2.61 16.12 3.35
N VAL A 37 2.15 17.16 4.02
CA VAL A 37 1.25 18.16 3.49
C VAL A 37 2.01 19.47 3.28
N GLU A 38 2.19 19.85 2.02
CA GLU A 38 2.76 21.14 1.64
C GLU A 38 1.68 22.22 1.58
N ILE A 39 1.86 23.29 2.36
CA ILE A 39 0.97 24.44 2.44
C ILE A 39 1.73 25.69 2.01
N ASN A 40 1.15 26.41 1.05
CA ASN A 40 1.66 27.70 0.59
C ASN A 40 0.74 28.82 1.08
N ASP A 41 1.22 29.60 2.06
CA ASP A 41 0.48 30.72 2.66
C ASP A 41 0.01 31.75 1.60
N ALA A 42 0.79 31.95 0.53
CA ALA A 42 0.50 32.92 -0.52
C ALA A 42 -0.82 32.65 -1.25
N LEU A 43 -1.26 31.40 -1.29
CA LEU A 43 -2.48 30.98 -1.97
C LEU A 43 -3.73 31.05 -1.06
N LEU A 44 -3.52 31.17 0.25
CA LEU A 44 -4.56 31.25 1.27
C LEU A 44 -4.86 32.70 1.68
N ASN A 45 -3.84 33.56 1.70
CA ASN A 45 -4.00 35.00 1.91
C ASN A 45 -3.31 35.81 0.80
N PRO A 46 -4.02 36.16 -0.28
CA PRO A 46 -3.46 36.95 -1.38
C PRO A 46 -3.30 38.46 -1.07
N LYS A 47 -3.76 38.96 0.08
CA LYS A 47 -3.82 40.42 0.37
C LYS A 47 -2.66 40.98 1.20
N ASP A 48 -1.87 40.15 1.90
CA ASP A 48 -0.82 40.61 2.84
C ASP A 48 0.59 40.06 2.55
N PHE A 49 0.98 39.89 1.28
CA PHE A 49 2.27 39.31 0.92
C PHE A 49 3.48 40.26 1.06
N ASN A 50 3.50 41.14 2.06
CA ASN A 50 4.58 42.10 2.28
C ASN A 50 5.24 42.01 3.67
N THR A 51 5.06 40.91 4.40
CA THR A 51 5.74 40.68 5.68
C THR A 51 6.69 39.49 5.62
N THR A 52 7.92 39.80 6.05
CA THR A 52 9.10 38.96 6.20
C THR A 52 8.79 37.61 6.85
N THR A 53 9.40 36.57 6.27
CA THR A 53 9.48 35.17 6.70
C THR A 53 9.77 35.00 8.20
N SER A 54 8.73 35.10 9.02
CA SER A 54 8.75 34.68 10.41
C SER A 54 7.92 33.41 10.53
N ALA A 55 8.33 32.48 11.39
CA ALA A 55 7.58 31.26 11.64
C ALA A 55 6.24 31.62 12.32
N HIS A 56 5.22 31.89 11.51
CA HIS A 56 3.88 32.15 12.00
C HIS A 56 3.30 30.87 12.60
N ASN A 57 2.71 31.00 13.79
CA ASN A 57 2.15 29.88 14.50
C ASN A 57 1.12 29.19 13.60
N THR A 58 1.35 27.90 13.38
CA THR A 58 0.53 27.05 12.52
C THR A 58 0.20 25.84 13.34
N GLN A 59 -1.09 25.59 13.51
CA GLN A 59 -1.60 24.59 14.45
C GLN A 59 -2.50 23.63 13.70
N VAL A 60 -2.44 22.36 14.10
CA VAL A 60 -3.23 21.28 13.52
C VAL A 60 -4.18 20.76 14.58
N TYR A 61 -5.46 20.77 14.27
CA TYR A 61 -6.52 20.29 15.16
C TYR A 61 -7.18 19.06 14.56
N GLN A 62 -7.43 18.04 15.38
CA GLN A 62 -8.42 17.01 15.07
C GLN A 62 -9.79 17.49 15.56
N VAL A 63 -10.79 17.48 14.67
CA VAL A 63 -12.08 18.14 14.92
C VAL A 63 -13.27 17.22 14.66
N THR A 64 -14.45 17.64 15.10
CA THR A 64 -15.72 16.98 14.76
C THR A 64 -16.08 17.21 13.28
N ARG A 65 -17.04 16.45 12.76
CA ARG A 65 -17.57 16.67 11.40
C ARG A 65 -18.09 18.08 11.20
N SER A 66 -18.87 18.58 12.15
CA SER A 66 -19.41 19.95 12.08
C SER A 66 -18.28 20.99 12.11
N GLY A 67 -17.27 20.79 12.97
CA GLY A 67 -16.09 21.65 13.02
C GLY A 67 -15.34 21.70 11.69
N HIS A 68 -15.10 20.53 11.09
CA HIS A 68 -14.46 20.39 9.78
C HIS A 68 -15.20 21.14 8.67
N GLU A 69 -16.53 21.00 8.59
CA GLU A 69 -17.37 21.67 7.59
C GLU A 69 -17.41 23.19 7.73
N HIS A 70 -17.12 23.73 8.93
CA HIS A 70 -17.22 25.16 9.24
C HIS A 70 -15.89 25.82 9.62
N CYS A 71 -14.75 25.16 9.45
CA CYS A 71 -13.44 25.66 9.89
C CYS A 71 -13.40 26.00 11.41
N ASP A 72 -14.17 25.30 12.23
CA ASP A 72 -14.26 25.53 13.67
C ASP A 72 -13.42 24.50 14.45
N VAL A 73 -12.52 25.01 15.29
CA VAL A 73 -11.57 24.23 16.10
C VAL A 73 -11.93 24.23 17.60
N THR A 74 -13.03 24.88 18.00
CA THR A 74 -13.37 25.12 19.41
C THR A 74 -13.55 23.82 20.20
N GLU A 75 -14.17 22.81 19.60
CA GLU A 75 -14.34 21.47 20.18
C GLU A 75 -13.23 20.49 19.76
N GLY A 76 -12.18 20.99 19.10
CA GLY A 76 -11.09 20.21 18.56
C GLY A 76 -9.99 19.90 19.56
N ILE A 77 -9.21 18.86 19.26
CA ILE A 77 -7.99 18.49 19.98
C ILE A 77 -6.80 19.04 19.20
N LEU A 78 -5.95 19.83 19.87
CA LEU A 78 -4.69 20.30 19.29
C LEU A 78 -3.69 19.15 19.22
N LEU A 79 -3.16 18.88 18.03
CA LEU A 79 -2.09 17.91 17.81
C LEU A 79 -0.73 18.58 17.99
N ASP A 80 0.22 17.87 18.60
CA ASP A 80 1.60 18.34 18.81
C ASP A 80 2.42 18.19 17.52
N ILE A 81 2.11 18.99 16.52
CA ILE A 81 2.74 18.97 15.20
C ILE A 81 3.40 20.31 14.94
N THR A 82 4.71 20.30 14.74
CA THR A 82 5.48 21.49 14.36
C THR A 82 5.80 21.46 12.86
N PRO A 83 5.27 22.40 12.06
CA PRO A 83 5.55 22.43 10.63
C PRO A 83 7.00 22.81 10.32
N LEU A 84 7.60 22.15 9.34
CA LEU A 84 8.91 22.52 8.81
C LEU A 84 8.75 23.58 7.72
N ILE A 85 9.60 24.61 7.72
CA ILE A 85 9.57 25.64 6.67
C ILE A 85 10.69 25.37 5.66
N VAL A 86 10.34 25.15 4.40
CA VAL A 86 11.27 24.92 3.28
C VAL A 86 10.89 25.84 2.13
N ASP A 87 11.81 26.71 1.70
CA ASP A 87 11.60 27.68 0.62
C ASP A 87 10.35 28.57 0.81
N GLY A 88 10.04 28.93 2.06
CA GLY A 88 8.85 29.73 2.39
C GLY A 88 7.53 28.96 2.35
N ARG A 89 7.57 27.64 2.15
CA ARG A 89 6.42 26.73 2.23
C ARG A 89 6.41 25.99 3.56
N LYS A 90 5.24 25.71 4.10
CA LYS A 90 5.05 24.96 5.34
C LYS A 90 4.81 23.49 5.00
N LEU A 91 5.60 22.60 5.59
CA LEU A 91 5.44 21.16 5.48
C LEU A 91 4.91 20.63 6.81
N VAL A 92 3.64 20.24 6.81
CA VAL A 92 2.99 19.56 7.94
C VAL A 92 3.18 18.06 7.75
N THR A 93 3.80 17.39 8.71
CA THR A 93 4.05 15.94 8.64
C THR A 93 3.12 15.23 9.62
N LEU A 94 2.35 14.28 9.12
CA LEU A 94 1.42 13.46 9.88
C LEU A 94 1.90 12.01 9.86
N TYR A 95 1.96 11.39 11.03
CA TYR A 95 2.28 9.98 11.19
C TYR A 95 1.01 9.19 11.50
N ASP A 96 0.98 7.93 11.10
CA ASP A 96 -0.08 6.96 11.41
C ASP A 96 -0.39 6.90 12.92
N LYS A 97 0.64 6.88 13.76
CA LYS A 97 0.55 6.81 15.23
C LYS A 97 -0.15 7.99 15.91
N ASP A 98 -0.22 9.14 15.23
CA ASP A 98 -0.84 10.36 15.78
C ASP A 98 -2.33 10.45 15.41
N LEU A 99 -2.84 9.48 14.65
CA LEU A 99 -4.19 9.44 14.12
C LEU A 99 -4.93 8.17 14.59
N THR A 100 -6.25 8.28 14.73
CA THR A 100 -7.09 7.14 15.08
C THR A 100 -7.42 6.31 13.85
N GLU A 101 -7.64 5.01 14.00
CA GLU A 101 -8.14 4.17 12.91
C GLU A 101 -9.47 4.71 12.35
N GLY A 102 -9.63 4.63 11.02
CA GLY A 102 -10.77 5.19 10.31
C GLY A 102 -10.57 6.64 9.87
N VAL A 103 -11.65 7.42 9.86
CA VAL A 103 -11.65 8.76 9.26
C VAL A 103 -11.27 9.81 10.29
N ASN A 104 -10.13 10.47 10.07
CA ASN A 104 -9.67 11.61 10.86
C ASN A 104 -9.96 12.90 10.10
N LEU A 105 -10.67 13.82 10.74
CA LEU A 105 -10.95 15.15 10.21
C LEU A 105 -10.02 16.15 10.88
N LEU A 106 -9.12 16.73 10.09
CA LEU A 106 -8.11 17.67 10.58
C LEU A 106 -8.33 19.04 9.99
N ILE A 107 -8.07 20.07 10.78
CA ILE A 107 -8.00 21.45 10.34
C ILE A 107 -6.59 21.96 10.63
N VAL A 108 -5.96 22.58 9.64
CA VAL A 108 -4.79 23.42 9.84
C VAL A 108 -5.24 24.87 9.83
N VAL A 109 -4.80 25.63 10.82
CA VAL A 109 -5.00 27.08 10.92
C VAL A 109 -3.66 27.79 11.05
N SER A 110 -3.63 29.05 10.63
CA SER A 110 -2.50 29.94 10.86
C SER A 110 -3.02 31.35 11.13
N GLU A 111 -2.28 32.09 11.96
CA GLU A 111 -2.59 33.49 12.29
C GLU A 111 -2.69 34.40 11.04
N LEU A 112 -2.05 34.00 9.93
CA LEU A 112 -2.07 34.73 8.66
C LEU A 112 -3.33 34.56 7.82
N TRP A 113 -4.14 33.53 8.07
CA TRP A 113 -5.24 33.13 7.19
C TRP A 113 -6.59 33.73 7.61
N GLY A 114 -6.65 34.39 8.78
CA GLY A 114 -7.89 34.94 9.32
C GLY A 114 -8.92 33.85 9.55
N THR A 115 -10.05 33.91 8.82
CA THR A 115 -11.11 32.89 8.87
C THR A 115 -10.91 31.72 7.92
N GLN A 116 -9.86 31.74 7.09
CA GLN A 116 -9.56 30.64 6.16
C GLN A 116 -8.83 29.52 6.88
N CYS A 117 -9.10 28.29 6.45
CA CYS A 117 -8.45 27.10 7.00
C CYS A 117 -8.17 26.06 5.91
N VAL A 118 -7.22 25.18 6.20
CA VAL A 118 -6.98 23.97 5.40
C VAL A 118 -7.71 22.81 6.08
N ARG A 119 -8.55 22.12 5.34
CA ARG A 119 -9.35 20.99 5.81
C ARG A 119 -8.76 19.72 5.20
N LEU A 120 -8.39 18.78 6.06
CA LEU A 120 -7.86 17.49 5.64
C LEU A 120 -8.78 16.39 6.15
N LYS A 121 -9.05 15.42 5.31
CA LYS A 121 -9.71 14.17 5.69
C LYS A 121 -8.71 13.06 5.41
N VAL A 122 -8.18 12.50 6.48
CA VAL A 122 -7.17 11.45 6.43
C VAL A 122 -7.81 10.16 6.92
N THR A 123 -7.92 9.17 6.03
CA THR A 123 -8.40 7.85 6.40
C THR A 123 -7.20 7.00 6.80
N THR A 124 -7.07 6.72 8.10
CA THR A 124 -6.11 5.75 8.61
C THR A 124 -6.71 4.37 8.47
N LYS A 125 -6.05 3.57 7.66
CA LYS A 125 -6.41 2.20 7.35
C LYS A 125 -5.90 1.30 8.49
N THR A 126 -6.76 0.38 8.95
CA THR A 126 -6.41 -0.61 9.99
C THR A 126 -5.24 -1.47 9.51
N ASP A 127 -4.29 -1.75 10.40
CA ASP A 127 -3.27 -2.75 10.13
C ASP A 127 -3.73 -4.09 10.74
N ASN A 128 -4.00 -5.07 9.88
CA ASN A 128 -4.38 -6.42 10.34
C ASN A 128 -3.19 -7.22 10.86
N CYS A 129 -1.95 -6.71 10.75
CA CYS A 129 -0.74 -7.29 11.32
C CYS A 129 -0.47 -6.89 12.78
N GLY A 130 -1.52 -6.55 13.53
CA GLY A 130 -1.47 -6.25 14.96
C GLY A 130 -1.30 -7.48 15.86
N GLU A 131 -1.64 -7.35 17.14
CA GLU A 131 -1.40 -8.38 18.17
C GLU A 131 -2.08 -9.74 17.89
N ASN A 132 -3.11 -9.78 17.04
CA ASN A 132 -3.83 -11.01 16.68
C ASN A 132 -3.31 -11.69 15.42
N ALA A 133 -2.35 -11.10 14.71
CA ALA A 133 -1.73 -11.71 13.55
C ALA A 133 -0.66 -12.70 14.00
N ASP A 134 -0.91 -13.99 13.76
CA ASP A 134 0.04 -15.06 14.02
C ASP A 134 0.37 -15.79 12.73
N CYS A 135 1.61 -15.64 12.27
CA CYS A 135 2.19 -16.43 11.19
C CYS A 135 3.02 -17.61 11.73
N SER A 136 2.64 -18.14 12.89
CA SER A 136 3.30 -19.25 13.60
C SER A 136 4.80 -19.01 13.86
N GLY A 137 5.24 -17.75 13.85
CA GLY A 137 6.67 -17.36 13.86
C GLY A 137 7.48 -17.83 12.65
N LYS A 138 6.83 -18.31 11.59
CA LYS A 138 7.42 -18.93 10.39
C LYS A 138 7.08 -18.17 9.11
N GLY A 139 6.64 -16.92 9.23
CA GLY A 139 6.29 -16.07 8.11
C GLY A 139 6.31 -14.59 8.46
N VAL A 140 6.16 -13.76 7.44
CA VAL A 140 6.00 -12.31 7.55
C VAL A 140 4.54 -11.96 7.31
N CYS A 141 3.96 -11.13 8.17
CA CYS A 141 2.57 -10.68 8.03
C CYS A 141 2.47 -9.52 7.03
N TYR A 142 1.44 -9.56 6.19
CA TYR A 142 1.03 -8.51 5.27
C TYR A 142 -0.43 -8.14 5.50
N SER A 143 -0.70 -6.84 5.61
CA SER A 143 -2.05 -6.32 5.78
C SER A 143 -2.78 -6.34 4.44
N ASN A 144 -3.94 -7.00 4.37
CA ASN A 144 -4.73 -7.06 3.15
C ASN A 144 -5.43 -5.69 2.88
N PRO A 145 -5.41 -5.16 1.64
CA PRO A 145 -6.13 -3.93 1.27
C PRO A 145 -7.63 -3.93 1.57
N SER A 146 -8.29 -5.10 1.66
CA SER A 146 -9.71 -5.22 1.98
C SER A 146 -10.03 -5.03 3.47
N MET A 147 -9.02 -5.03 4.34
CA MET A 147 -9.15 -4.87 5.80
C MET A 147 -9.90 -5.96 6.54
N GLU A 148 -10.24 -7.06 5.89
CA GLU A 148 -10.98 -8.16 6.53
C GLU A 148 -10.06 -9.26 7.11
N GLU A 149 -8.84 -9.41 6.59
CA GLU A 149 -7.92 -10.48 6.98
C GLU A 149 -6.45 -10.03 6.85
N TYR A 150 -5.53 -10.72 7.52
CA TYR A 150 -4.09 -10.60 7.28
C TYR A 150 -3.60 -11.78 6.44
N GLU A 151 -2.52 -11.57 5.68
CA GLU A 151 -1.91 -12.63 4.87
C GLU A 151 -0.50 -12.93 5.39
N CYS A 152 -0.18 -14.20 5.58
CA CYS A 152 1.16 -14.62 5.96
C CYS A 152 1.97 -15.06 4.72
N GLN A 153 3.10 -14.41 4.48
CA GLN A 153 4.10 -14.95 3.57
C GLN A 153 5.02 -15.89 4.34
N CYS A 154 4.89 -17.18 4.10
CA CYS A 154 5.66 -18.19 4.80
C CYS A 154 7.13 -18.23 4.37
N CYS A 155 8.01 -18.49 5.33
CA CYS A 155 9.39 -18.84 5.09
C CYS A 155 9.48 -20.18 4.34
N SER A 156 10.60 -20.39 3.64
CA SER A 156 10.86 -21.63 2.91
C SER A 156 10.71 -22.86 3.82
N GLY A 157 9.93 -23.86 3.38
CA GLY A 157 9.64 -25.07 4.15
C GLY A 157 8.37 -25.01 4.99
N PHE A 158 7.61 -23.91 4.94
CA PHE A 158 6.33 -23.76 5.63
C PHE A 158 5.22 -23.33 4.68
N ALA A 159 3.99 -23.72 5.01
CA ALA A 159 2.78 -23.47 4.24
C ALA A 159 1.56 -23.31 5.17
N GLY A 160 0.40 -23.02 4.60
CA GLY A 160 -0.84 -22.77 5.33
C GLY A 160 -1.11 -21.27 5.53
N PRO A 161 -2.36 -20.91 5.89
CA PRO A 161 -2.78 -19.51 6.09
C PRO A 161 -1.99 -18.80 7.19
N HIS A 162 -1.49 -19.53 8.18
CA HIS A 162 -0.72 -19.03 9.32
C HIS A 162 0.70 -19.61 9.36
N CYS A 163 1.19 -20.18 8.25
CA CYS A 163 2.49 -20.87 8.20
C CYS A 163 2.65 -21.99 9.24
N GLU A 164 1.55 -22.61 9.61
CA GLU A 164 1.46 -23.69 10.60
C GLU A 164 1.90 -25.03 10.03
N GLU A 165 1.73 -25.23 8.71
CA GLU A 165 2.05 -26.46 8.00
C GLU A 165 3.52 -26.50 7.55
N ILE A 166 4.08 -27.70 7.40
CA ILE A 166 5.40 -27.92 6.81
C ILE A 166 5.19 -28.20 5.33
N ASP A 167 5.87 -27.45 4.47
CA ASP A 167 5.87 -27.72 3.03
C ASP A 167 6.70 -28.97 2.75
N ALA A 168 6.03 -30.09 2.50
CA ALA A 168 6.67 -31.38 2.23
C ALA A 168 7.45 -31.39 0.89
N CYS A 169 7.20 -30.40 0.04
CA CYS A 169 7.89 -30.19 -1.23
C CYS A 169 9.10 -29.26 -1.12
N THR A 170 9.45 -28.78 0.07
CA THR A 170 10.60 -27.90 0.27
C THR A 170 11.58 -28.43 1.32
N PRO A 171 12.80 -28.86 0.92
CA PRO A 171 13.28 -28.99 -0.46
C PRO A 171 12.60 -30.14 -1.20
N SER A 172 12.51 -30.07 -2.54
CA SER A 172 11.78 -31.07 -3.33
C SER A 172 12.30 -32.48 -3.09
N PRO A 173 11.48 -33.40 -2.54
CA PRO A 173 11.85 -34.80 -2.34
C PRO A 173 11.78 -35.61 -3.64
N CYS A 174 11.22 -35.03 -4.71
CA CYS A 174 11.02 -35.73 -5.98
C CYS A 174 12.31 -35.81 -6.79
N THR A 175 12.71 -37.04 -7.11
CA THR A 175 13.88 -37.29 -7.96
C THR A 175 13.57 -37.04 -9.43
N ASN A 176 14.63 -36.88 -10.24
CA ASN A 176 14.55 -36.69 -11.68
C ASN A 176 13.59 -35.56 -12.10
N ASN A 177 13.70 -34.37 -11.50
CA ASN A 177 12.84 -33.23 -11.87
C ASN A 177 11.33 -33.52 -11.83
N GLY A 178 10.90 -34.47 -10.99
CA GLY A 178 9.48 -34.71 -10.76
C GLY A 178 8.80 -33.48 -10.15
N ILE A 179 7.55 -33.22 -10.54
CA ILE A 179 6.74 -32.16 -9.97
C ILE A 179 6.24 -32.65 -8.62
N CYS A 180 6.63 -31.95 -7.55
CA CYS A 180 6.13 -32.26 -6.21
C CYS A 180 4.79 -31.56 -5.99
N VAL A 181 3.84 -32.28 -5.42
CA VAL A 181 2.56 -31.76 -4.96
C VAL A 181 2.46 -32.04 -3.47
N ASP A 182 2.38 -30.98 -2.68
CA ASP A 182 2.15 -31.11 -1.25
C ASP A 182 0.69 -31.51 -0.99
N LEU A 183 0.50 -32.52 -0.16
CA LEU A 183 -0.80 -33.06 0.24
C LEU A 183 -1.09 -32.78 1.73
N SER A 184 -0.33 -31.89 2.38
CA SER A 184 -0.46 -31.51 3.80
C SER A 184 -1.75 -30.78 4.16
N GLN A 185 -2.45 -30.21 3.18
CA GLN A 185 -3.60 -29.30 3.40
C GLN A 185 -4.63 -29.89 4.38
N GLY A 186 -4.64 -29.37 5.60
CA GLY A 186 -5.58 -29.76 6.66
C GLY A 186 -5.25 -31.02 7.46
N HIS A 187 -4.05 -31.59 7.36
CA HIS A 187 -3.61 -32.78 8.11
C HIS A 187 -2.22 -32.62 8.76
N GLU A 188 -2.05 -33.16 9.97
CA GLU A 188 -0.73 -33.27 10.61
C GLU A 188 0.15 -34.28 9.85
N GLY A 189 1.03 -33.81 8.97
CA GLY A 189 2.08 -34.66 8.37
C GLY A 189 2.75 -34.10 7.11
N ASN A 190 3.89 -34.69 6.74
CA ASN A 190 4.66 -34.36 5.52
C ASN A 190 4.25 -35.25 4.34
N SER A 191 2.98 -35.22 3.95
CA SER A 191 2.48 -36.05 2.84
C SER A 191 2.71 -35.32 1.52
N TYR A 192 3.39 -35.96 0.57
CA TYR A 192 3.60 -35.39 -0.77
C TYR A 192 3.41 -36.44 -1.86
N GLN A 193 3.11 -35.99 -3.08
CA GLN A 193 3.04 -36.82 -4.26
C GLN A 193 3.98 -36.30 -5.35
N CYS A 194 4.80 -37.19 -5.90
CA CYS A 194 5.65 -36.88 -7.04
C CYS A 194 4.96 -37.24 -8.35
N LEU A 195 4.66 -36.22 -9.16
CA LEU A 195 4.18 -36.38 -10.53
C LEU A 195 5.37 -36.40 -11.48
N CYS A 196 5.58 -37.54 -12.14
CA CYS A 196 6.61 -37.67 -13.17
C CYS A 196 6.06 -37.15 -14.50
N PRO A 197 6.67 -36.16 -15.15
CA PRO A 197 6.29 -35.78 -16.50
C PRO A 197 6.50 -36.99 -17.44
N TYR A 198 5.48 -37.30 -18.24
CA TYR A 198 5.52 -38.36 -19.23
C TYR A 198 5.16 -37.81 -20.62
N VAL A 199 5.77 -38.38 -21.65
CA VAL A 199 5.38 -38.15 -23.04
C VAL A 199 4.72 -39.41 -23.55
N MET A 200 3.66 -39.23 -24.33
CA MET A 200 3.02 -40.28 -25.10
C MET A 200 3.71 -40.35 -26.45
N GLU A 201 4.46 -41.42 -26.71
CA GLU A 201 5.12 -41.65 -28.00
C GLU A 201 4.65 -43.00 -28.55
N ALA A 202 4.05 -43.00 -29.75
CA ALA A 202 3.54 -44.22 -30.41
C ALA A 202 2.58 -45.09 -29.55
N GLY A 203 1.80 -44.48 -28.65
CA GLY A 203 0.86 -45.18 -27.78
C GLY A 203 1.44 -45.73 -26.48
N GLU A 204 2.74 -45.54 -26.23
CA GLU A 204 3.41 -45.95 -24.98
C GLU A 204 3.71 -44.75 -24.07
N LYS A 205 3.47 -44.92 -22.76
CA LYS A 205 3.82 -43.93 -21.72
C LYS A 205 5.31 -44.00 -21.42
N LYS A 206 6.09 -42.99 -21.78
CA LYS A 206 7.52 -42.90 -21.44
C LYS A 206 7.78 -41.76 -20.45
N GLN A 207 8.55 -42.02 -19.40
CA GLN A 207 8.98 -40.98 -18.46
C GLN A 207 9.96 -40.01 -19.16
N LEU A 208 9.76 -38.70 -19.00
CA LEU A 208 10.58 -37.67 -19.66
C LEU A 208 12.08 -37.84 -19.37
N ASN A 209 12.42 -38.31 -18.17
CA ASN A 209 13.81 -38.48 -17.73
C ASN A 209 14.58 -39.59 -18.43
N GLN A 210 13.90 -40.51 -19.13
CA GLN A 210 14.57 -41.49 -19.97
C GLN A 210 15.05 -40.92 -21.32
N ILE A 211 14.56 -39.73 -21.73
CA ILE A 211 14.93 -39.13 -23.02
C ILE A 211 16.30 -38.44 -22.91
N PHE A 212 16.65 -37.85 -21.77
CA PHE A 212 17.98 -37.25 -21.58
C PHE A 212 19.10 -38.29 -21.53
N SER A 213 18.85 -39.50 -21.00
CA SER A 213 19.86 -40.57 -21.03
C SER A 213 20.00 -41.22 -22.42
N LEU A 214 18.93 -41.26 -23.23
CA LEU A 214 18.99 -41.80 -24.61
C LEU A 214 19.59 -40.81 -25.61
N LEU A 215 19.47 -39.49 -25.36
CA LEU A 215 20.15 -38.45 -26.15
C LEU A 215 21.67 -38.42 -25.90
N ILE A 216 22.13 -38.90 -24.74
CA ILE A 216 23.57 -38.97 -24.42
C ILE A 216 24.23 -40.23 -25.00
N THR A 217 23.50 -41.35 -25.18
CA THR A 217 24.09 -42.59 -25.74
C THR A 217 24.17 -42.63 -27.27
N ASN A 218 23.41 -41.80 -28.00
CA ASN A 218 23.47 -41.74 -29.46
C ASN A 218 23.83 -40.34 -29.97
N CYS A 219 25.13 -40.04 -29.91
CA CYS A 219 25.78 -38.90 -30.56
C CYS A 219 25.54 -38.82 -32.10
N PHE A 220 24.90 -39.83 -32.70
CA PHE A 220 24.62 -39.89 -34.14
C PHE A 220 23.32 -39.20 -34.61
N ILE A 221 22.39 -38.83 -33.71
CA ILE A 221 21.10 -38.24 -34.12
C ILE A 221 21.15 -36.70 -34.18
N PHE A 222 22.02 -36.06 -33.38
CA PHE A 222 22.10 -34.59 -33.32
C PHE A 222 22.58 -33.96 -34.65
N THR A 223 23.32 -34.69 -35.48
CA THR A 223 23.74 -34.21 -36.81
C THR A 223 22.62 -34.16 -37.84
N LYS A 224 21.46 -34.81 -37.61
CA LYS A 224 20.35 -34.81 -38.56
C LYS A 224 19.25 -33.80 -38.24
N LEU A 225 19.11 -33.35 -36.99
CA LEU A 225 18.10 -32.36 -36.63
C LEU A 225 18.53 -30.91 -36.96
N LEU A 226 19.83 -30.62 -36.97
CA LEU A 226 20.33 -29.31 -37.42
C LEU A 226 20.23 -29.09 -38.93
N ALA A 227 19.96 -30.14 -39.73
CA ALA A 227 19.85 -30.03 -41.18
C ALA A 227 18.44 -29.60 -41.67
N LEU A 228 17.42 -29.56 -40.79
CA LEU A 228 16.04 -29.23 -41.19
C LEU A 228 15.60 -27.80 -40.83
N ASN A 229 16.40 -27.02 -40.11
CA ASN A 229 16.07 -25.64 -39.72
C ASN A 229 16.63 -24.55 -40.67
N ASN A 230 17.15 -24.90 -41.85
CA ASN A 230 17.72 -23.94 -42.81
C ASN A 230 17.01 -23.87 -44.17
N PHE A 231 15.73 -24.25 -44.26
CA PHE A 231 14.91 -23.99 -45.45
C PHE A 231 13.62 -23.24 -45.07
N TYR A 232 13.79 -22.01 -44.56
CA TYR A 232 12.75 -20.99 -44.57
C TYR A 232 13.42 -19.62 -44.82
N HIS A 233 13.86 -19.42 -46.06
CA HIS A 233 14.07 -18.10 -46.67
C HIS A 233 14.35 -18.29 -48.18
N HIS A 234 13.28 -18.37 -48.99
CA HIS A 234 12.97 -17.42 -50.06
C HIS A 234 11.66 -17.77 -50.75
#